data_AF-A0A1Q8BAZ9-F1
#
_entry.id   AF-A0A1Q8BAZ9-F1
#
_cell.length_a   1.000
_cell.length_b   1.000
_cell.length_c   1.000
_cell.angle_alpha   90.00
_cell.angle_beta   90.00
_cell.angle_gamma   90.00
#
_symmetry.space_group_name_H-M   'P 1'
#
loop_
_entity.id
_entity.type
_entity.pdbx_description
1 polymer ?
#
loop_
_entity_poly.entity_id
_entity_poly.type
_entity_poly.pdbx_seq_one_letter_code
_entity_poly.pdbx_strand_id
1 'polypeptide(L)'
;MLASIAIFLGSYLVFAIGNFPGMKIDRPGAAIIGAVLMFAFRVVNPADAFLFIDFSTIVLLFSMMLIVGNLHLVGFFEWIAEVAIRRLHPRHLLPTVIIASGVLSAFFVNDIICLVMVPLVLSITRRMRVLPLPFLLATATASNIGSVATITGNPQNMLIGSFSGIGYRDFLFHLGPVAAVGLVLDWAVLHWLYLREPSADTLVDEAIPAPVERPQMRKTAFVMALVVAAFFAGVPPALSSAVGAAVLLIGRTLEPRELYDEVDWGLLVFFIGLFLIVGGAEKAGITDRLIEFARHWNLQHTTSFTVITAGLSNVLSNVPAVMLLKSLIPGFADPHTAWLILAMASTLSGNLTITGSVANIIVVERARPDVTIGFREHFRTGFPVTLATLLFGWAWLTLVR
;
A
#
# COMPACT_ATOMS: atom_id res chain seq x y z
N MET A 1 -10.36 -20.03 24.94
CA MET A 1 -11.35 -19.62 23.94
C MET A 1 -11.99 -18.26 24.23
N LEU A 2 -12.55 -18.00 25.42
CA LEU A 2 -13.11 -16.65 25.72
C LEU A 2 -12.04 -15.55 25.69
N ALA A 3 -10.88 -15.79 26.32
CA ALA A 3 -9.76 -14.85 26.28
C ALA A 3 -9.26 -14.58 24.85
N SER A 4 -9.11 -15.61 24.02
CA SER A 4 -8.66 -15.45 22.63
C SER A 4 -9.66 -14.66 21.78
N ILE A 5 -10.97 -14.90 21.95
CA ILE A 5 -12.01 -14.12 21.26
C ILE A 5 -11.99 -12.66 21.73
N ALA A 6 -11.89 -12.41 23.04
CA ALA A 6 -11.87 -11.06 23.58
C ALA A 6 -10.63 -10.27 23.11
N ILE A 7 -9.45 -10.89 23.11
CA ILE A 7 -8.21 -10.26 22.62
C ILE A 7 -8.32 -10.00 21.11
N PHE A 8 -8.76 -10.99 20.33
CA PHE A 8 -8.91 -10.85 18.88
C PHE A 8 -9.88 -9.73 18.50
N LEU A 9 -11.09 -9.75 19.05
CA LEU A 9 -12.10 -8.72 18.80
C LEU A 9 -11.66 -7.35 19.31
N GLY A 10 -11.01 -7.30 20.49
CA GLY A 10 -10.48 -6.06 21.06
C GLY A 10 -9.41 -5.43 20.16
N SER A 11 -8.44 -6.22 19.69
CA SER A 11 -7.41 -5.73 18.76
C SER A 11 -8.01 -5.27 17.43
N TYR A 12 -8.93 -6.06 16.84
CA TYR A 12 -9.60 -5.68 15.59
C TYR A 12 -10.49 -4.44 15.73
N LEU A 13 -11.09 -4.21 16.90
CA LEU A 13 -11.82 -2.98 17.20
C LEU A 13 -10.88 -1.76 17.18
N VAL A 14 -9.67 -1.88 17.75
CA VAL A 14 -8.70 -0.77 17.70
C VAL A 14 -8.17 -0.56 16.29
N PHE A 15 -7.93 -1.63 15.53
CA PHE A 15 -7.58 -1.51 14.12
C PHE A 15 -8.66 -0.78 13.33
N ALA A 16 -9.93 -1.02 13.68
CA ALA A 16 -11.07 -0.39 13.04
C ALA A 16 -11.18 1.11 13.31
N ILE A 17 -10.97 1.50 14.57
CA ILE A 17 -11.07 2.90 15.00
C ILE A 17 -9.79 3.68 14.62
N GLY A 18 -8.66 2.98 14.46
CA GLY A 18 -7.33 3.56 14.21
C GLY A 18 -6.57 3.91 15.48
N ASN A 19 -7.27 4.25 16.56
CA ASN A 19 -6.72 4.42 17.90
C ASN A 19 -7.72 3.95 18.99
N PHE A 20 -7.23 3.70 20.20
CA PHE A 20 -8.11 3.34 21.30
C PHE A 20 -8.79 4.58 21.91
N PRO A 21 -10.14 4.65 22.00
CA PRO A 21 -10.83 5.82 22.55
C PRO A 21 -10.37 6.16 23.97
N GLY A 22 -9.86 7.37 24.17
CA GLY A 22 -9.40 7.85 25.49
C GLY A 22 -7.99 7.42 25.89
N MET A 23 -7.27 6.65 25.06
CA MET A 23 -5.87 6.27 25.30
C MET A 23 -5.01 6.56 24.06
N LYS A 24 -3.71 6.79 24.27
CA LYS A 24 -2.74 7.00 23.18
C LYS A 24 -2.21 5.66 22.65
N ILE A 25 -3.12 4.78 22.20
CA ILE A 25 -2.78 3.48 21.62
C ILE A 25 -3.16 3.52 20.14
N ASP A 26 -2.17 3.38 19.28
CA ASP A 26 -2.28 3.28 17.82
C ASP A 26 -2.34 1.81 17.36
N ARG A 27 -2.39 1.58 16.04
CA ARG A 27 -2.47 0.23 15.47
C ARG A 27 -1.27 -0.65 15.87
N PRO A 28 0.00 -0.20 15.74
CA PRO A 28 1.15 -0.96 16.26
C PRO A 28 1.04 -1.27 17.76
N GLY A 29 0.68 -0.28 18.59
CA GLY A 29 0.50 -0.48 20.03
C GLY A 29 -0.54 -1.54 20.35
N ALA A 30 -1.68 -1.52 19.66
CA ALA A 30 -2.73 -2.52 19.83
C ALA A 30 -2.30 -3.93 19.40
N ALA A 31 -1.47 -4.03 18.35
CA ALA A 31 -0.90 -5.30 17.90
C ALA A 31 0.09 -5.87 18.93
N ILE A 32 0.95 -5.03 19.52
CA ILE A 32 1.87 -5.44 20.60
C ILE A 32 1.09 -5.94 21.82
N ILE A 33 0.13 -5.13 22.29
CA ILE A 33 -0.69 -5.48 23.46
C ILE A 33 -1.45 -6.78 23.20
N GLY A 34 -2.11 -6.90 22.05
CA GLY A 34 -2.84 -8.11 21.68
C GLY A 34 -1.94 -9.35 21.64
N ALA A 35 -0.75 -9.25 21.03
CA ALA A 35 0.20 -10.35 20.97
C ALA A 35 0.71 -10.77 22.37
N VAL A 36 1.07 -9.80 23.22
CA VAL A 36 1.49 -10.07 24.61
C VAL A 36 0.36 -10.74 25.40
N LEU A 37 -0.89 -10.29 25.23
CA LEU A 37 -2.03 -10.92 25.88
C LEU A 37 -2.27 -12.34 25.37
N MET A 38 -2.07 -12.63 24.08
CA MET A 38 -2.16 -14.00 23.55
C MET A 38 -1.17 -14.95 24.25
N PHE A 39 0.03 -14.48 24.59
CA PHE A 39 0.99 -15.26 25.40
C PHE A 39 0.61 -15.32 26.88
N ALA A 40 0.22 -14.20 27.49
CA ALA A 40 -0.11 -14.12 28.91
C ALA A 40 -1.27 -15.07 29.27
N PHE A 41 -2.26 -15.18 28.40
CA PHE A 41 -3.39 -16.10 28.56
C PHE A 41 -3.13 -17.51 28.01
N ARG A 42 -1.89 -17.82 27.60
CA ARG A 42 -1.46 -19.11 27.03
C ARG A 42 -2.29 -19.57 25.83
N VAL A 43 -2.81 -18.63 25.05
CA VAL A 43 -3.47 -18.92 23.77
C VAL A 43 -2.41 -19.35 22.75
N VAL A 44 -1.29 -18.63 22.72
CA VAL A 44 -0.12 -18.93 21.91
C VAL A 44 1.00 -19.41 22.82
N ASN A 45 1.63 -20.54 22.47
CA ASN A 45 2.85 -20.99 23.13
C ASN A 45 4.04 -20.22 22.52
N PRO A 46 4.97 -19.65 23.31
CA PRO A 46 6.17 -19.01 22.80
C PRO A 46 6.94 -19.84 21.75
N ALA A 47 6.95 -21.17 21.86
CA ALA A 47 7.60 -22.05 20.89
C ALA A 47 6.90 -22.03 19.51
N ASP A 48 5.57 -21.88 19.49
CA ASP A 48 4.77 -21.85 18.26
C ASP A 48 4.75 -20.46 17.61
N ALA A 49 5.20 -19.42 18.33
CA ALA A 49 5.15 -18.04 17.87
C ALA A 49 5.79 -17.85 16.49
N PHE A 50 6.94 -18.50 16.27
CA PHE A 50 7.69 -18.44 15.01
C PHE A 50 6.96 -19.10 13.84
N LEU A 51 6.03 -20.02 14.09
CA LEU A 51 5.24 -20.67 13.04
C LEU A 51 4.14 -19.76 12.51
N PHE A 52 3.69 -18.79 13.31
CA PHE A 52 2.63 -17.85 12.92
C PHE A 52 3.17 -16.65 12.13
N ILE A 53 4.46 -16.34 12.27
CA ILE A 53 5.10 -15.20 11.63
C ILE A 53 5.50 -15.56 10.20
N ASP A 54 4.95 -14.85 9.22
CA ASP A 54 5.39 -14.96 7.83
C ASP A 54 6.71 -14.16 7.62
N PHE A 55 7.83 -14.86 7.76
CA PHE A 55 9.16 -14.26 7.61
C PHE A 55 9.42 -13.70 6.21
N SER A 56 8.87 -14.32 5.18
CA SER A 56 8.99 -13.83 3.79
C SER A 56 8.48 -12.40 3.66
N THR A 57 7.31 -12.10 4.23
CA THR A 57 6.72 -10.75 4.21
C THR A 57 7.53 -9.78 5.07
N ILE A 58 7.96 -10.17 6.27
CA ILE A 58 8.77 -9.30 7.13
C ILE A 58 10.10 -8.93 6.46
N VAL A 59 10.79 -9.92 5.89
CA VAL A 59 12.05 -9.71 5.17
C VAL A 59 11.83 -8.86 3.93
N LEU A 60 10.77 -9.10 3.16
CA LEU A 60 10.45 -8.30 1.99
C LEU A 60 10.14 -6.85 2.36
N LEU A 61 9.30 -6.62 3.37
CA LEU A 61 8.96 -5.27 3.86
C LEU A 61 10.21 -4.52 4.32
N PHE A 62 10.98 -5.11 5.22
CA PHE A 62 12.20 -4.50 5.74
C PHE A 62 13.19 -4.17 4.61
N SER A 63 13.41 -5.12 3.70
CA SER A 63 14.34 -4.94 2.58
C SER A 63 13.87 -3.86 1.61
N MET A 64 12.58 -3.81 1.30
CA MET A 64 12.02 -2.77 0.42
C MET A 64 12.10 -1.40 1.09
N MET A 65 11.79 -1.27 2.38
CA MET A 65 11.97 -0.02 3.12
C MET A 65 13.42 0.47 3.08
N LEU A 66 14.40 -0.42 3.26
CA LEU A 66 15.81 -0.06 3.11
C LEU A 66 16.16 0.38 1.68
N ILE A 67 15.72 -0.35 0.65
CA ILE A 67 16.04 0.02 -0.74
C ILE A 67 15.41 1.37 -1.09
N VAL A 68 14.15 1.58 -0.73
CA VAL A 68 13.42 2.80 -1.06
C VAL A 68 13.92 3.98 -0.22
N GLY A 69 14.20 3.79 1.08
CA GLY A 69 14.86 4.78 1.92
C GLY A 69 16.22 5.20 1.36
N ASN A 70 16.99 4.26 0.80
CA ASN A 70 18.24 4.59 0.13
C ASN A 70 18.01 5.49 -1.10
N LEU A 71 16.98 5.21 -1.90
CA LEU A 71 16.61 6.04 -3.05
C LEU A 71 16.17 7.44 -2.63
N HIS A 72 15.46 7.55 -1.51
CA HIS A 72 15.06 8.82 -0.92
C HIS A 72 16.27 9.63 -0.48
N LEU A 73 17.18 9.05 0.32
CA LEU A 73 18.37 9.76 0.83
C LEU A 73 19.31 10.23 -0.29
N VAL A 74 19.42 9.50 -1.40
CA VAL A 74 20.28 9.88 -2.55
C VAL A 74 19.60 10.86 -3.51
N GLY A 75 18.37 11.31 -3.23
CA GLY A 75 17.65 12.29 -4.02
C GLY A 75 17.10 11.78 -5.36
N PHE A 76 16.87 10.46 -5.49
CA PHE A 76 16.43 9.85 -6.75
C PHE A 76 15.06 10.35 -7.20
N PHE A 77 14.12 10.50 -6.26
CA PHE A 77 12.76 10.89 -6.57
C PHE A 77 12.66 12.37 -6.94
N GLU A 78 13.40 13.24 -6.25
CA GLU A 78 13.57 14.66 -6.58
C GLU A 78 14.13 14.81 -8.00
N TRP A 79 15.10 13.96 -8.36
CA TRP A 79 15.66 13.92 -9.71
C TRP A 79 14.64 13.48 -10.76
N ILE A 80 13.90 12.38 -10.54
CA ILE A 80 12.85 11.92 -11.47
C ILE A 80 11.83 13.03 -11.70
N ALA A 81 11.41 13.66 -10.61
CA ALA A 81 10.40 14.68 -10.65
C ALA A 81 10.86 15.93 -11.40
N GLU A 82 12.09 16.36 -11.16
CA GLU A 82 12.69 17.43 -11.92
C GLU A 82 12.73 17.12 -13.43
N VAL A 83 13.16 15.91 -13.79
CA VAL A 83 13.21 15.48 -15.19
C VAL A 83 11.81 15.47 -15.82
N ALA A 84 10.81 14.96 -15.11
CA ALA A 84 9.43 14.93 -15.58
C ALA A 84 8.90 16.35 -15.81
N ILE A 85 9.21 17.30 -14.93
CA ILE A 85 8.48 18.57 -14.82
C ILE A 85 9.13 19.72 -15.56
N ARG A 86 10.45 19.68 -15.77
CA ARG A 86 11.17 20.64 -16.62
C ARG A 86 10.61 20.74 -18.06
N ARG A 87 9.74 19.83 -18.49
CA ARG A 87 9.19 19.77 -19.85
C ARG A 87 7.66 19.83 -19.92
N LEU A 88 6.96 20.09 -18.80
CA LEU A 88 5.50 19.95 -18.74
C LEU A 88 4.75 21.29 -18.72
N HIS A 89 3.73 21.37 -19.58
CA HIS A 89 2.70 22.40 -19.48
C HIS A 89 1.70 22.09 -18.35
N PRO A 90 1.04 23.11 -17.76
CA PRO A 90 0.03 22.94 -16.70
C PRO A 90 -1.03 21.88 -16.99
N ARG A 91 -1.51 21.81 -18.24
CA ARG A 91 -2.50 20.82 -18.68
C ARG A 91 -2.05 19.35 -18.56
N HIS A 92 -0.75 19.10 -18.57
CA HIS A 92 -0.19 17.75 -18.48
C HIS A 92 0.28 17.40 -17.06
N LEU A 93 0.18 18.33 -16.10
CA LEU A 93 0.62 18.08 -14.74
C LEU A 93 -0.20 16.95 -14.08
N LEU A 94 -1.53 16.98 -14.22
CA LEU A 94 -2.40 15.96 -13.59
C LEU A 94 -2.10 14.55 -14.10
N PRO A 95 -2.15 14.26 -15.42
CA PRO A 95 -1.82 12.92 -15.91
C PRO A 95 -0.39 12.51 -15.57
N THR A 96 0.57 13.45 -15.53
CA THR A 96 1.94 13.14 -15.09
C THR A 96 1.98 12.71 -13.63
N VAL A 97 1.35 13.44 -12.73
CA VAL A 97 1.31 13.10 -11.29
C VAL A 97 0.65 11.75 -11.08
N ILE A 98 -0.44 11.45 -11.80
CA ILE A 98 -1.15 10.16 -11.72
C ILE A 98 -0.26 9.03 -12.22
N ILE A 99 0.32 9.16 -13.42
CA ILE A 99 1.16 8.12 -14.01
C ILE A 99 2.43 7.92 -13.18
N ALA A 100 3.10 8.99 -12.76
CA ALA A 100 4.30 8.92 -11.95
C ALA A 100 4.01 8.27 -10.59
N SER A 101 2.99 8.74 -9.87
CA SER A 101 2.62 8.17 -8.57
C SER A 101 2.18 6.72 -8.70
N GLY A 102 1.38 6.38 -9.70
CA GLY A 102 0.91 5.02 -9.93
C GLY A 102 2.01 4.05 -10.32
N VAL A 103 2.85 4.41 -11.30
CA VAL A 103 3.95 3.55 -11.76
C VAL A 103 5.00 3.39 -10.67
N LEU A 104 5.40 4.47 -9.98
CA LEU A 104 6.34 4.35 -8.88
C LEU A 104 5.75 3.51 -7.74
N SER A 105 4.49 3.74 -7.39
CA SER A 105 3.82 2.97 -6.33
C SER A 105 3.73 1.48 -6.65
N ALA A 106 3.63 1.10 -7.93
CA ALA A 106 3.69 -0.30 -8.35
C ALA A 106 5.04 -0.99 -8.06
N PHE A 107 6.13 -0.26 -7.77
CA PHE A 107 7.45 -0.88 -7.52
C PHE A 107 8.08 -0.49 -6.18
N PHE A 108 7.69 0.63 -5.59
CA PHE A 108 8.42 1.28 -4.48
C PHE A 108 7.61 1.44 -3.18
N VAL A 109 6.58 0.62 -2.96
CA VAL A 109 5.66 0.73 -1.82
C VAL A 109 4.90 2.07 -1.82
N ASN A 110 3.57 2.00 -1.91
CA ASN A 110 2.68 3.16 -2.01
C ASN A 110 2.93 4.26 -0.96
N ASP A 111 3.15 3.88 0.30
CA ASP A 111 3.30 4.82 1.41
C ASP A 111 4.53 5.73 1.23
N ILE A 112 5.64 5.18 0.74
CA ILE A 112 6.88 5.94 0.53
C ILE A 112 6.74 6.86 -0.68
N ILE A 113 6.06 6.40 -1.73
CA ILE A 113 5.75 7.25 -2.87
C ILE A 113 4.88 8.44 -2.45
N CYS A 114 3.91 8.26 -1.56
CA CYS A 114 3.16 9.39 -1.00
C CYS A 114 4.04 10.37 -0.21
N LEU A 115 4.97 9.87 0.63
CA LEU A 115 5.88 10.72 1.41
C LEU A 115 6.72 11.65 0.52
N VAL A 116 7.15 11.15 -0.63
CA VAL A 116 8.04 11.89 -1.53
C VAL A 116 7.29 12.70 -2.57
N MET A 117 6.21 12.18 -3.14
CA MET A 117 5.42 12.87 -4.17
C MET A 117 4.68 14.09 -3.63
N VAL A 118 4.26 14.11 -2.37
CA VAL A 118 3.53 15.25 -1.78
C VAL A 118 4.35 16.55 -1.73
N PRO A 119 5.52 16.60 -1.06
CA PRO A 119 6.32 17.83 -1.01
C PRO A 119 6.73 18.30 -2.39
N LEU A 120 6.96 17.35 -3.29
CA LEU A 120 7.22 17.60 -4.69
C LEU A 120 6.02 18.29 -5.38
N VAL A 121 4.84 17.67 -5.34
CA VAL A 121 3.58 18.20 -5.91
C VAL A 121 3.30 19.61 -5.37
N LEU A 122 3.51 19.85 -4.07
CA LEU A 122 3.39 21.17 -3.46
C LEU A 122 4.39 22.17 -4.05
N SER A 123 5.66 21.80 -4.17
CA SER A 123 6.68 22.66 -4.78
C SER A 123 6.31 23.08 -6.21
N ILE A 124 5.81 22.13 -7.01
CA ILE A 124 5.46 22.36 -8.42
C ILE A 124 4.22 23.23 -8.54
N THR A 125 3.17 22.90 -7.79
CA THR A 125 1.90 23.61 -7.83
C THR A 125 2.07 25.06 -7.36
N ARG A 126 2.91 25.31 -6.34
CA ARG A 126 3.30 26.67 -5.93
C ARG A 126 4.01 27.44 -7.06
N ARG A 127 4.96 26.81 -7.76
CA ARG A 127 5.68 27.44 -8.89
C ARG A 127 4.76 27.75 -10.07
N MET A 128 3.87 26.82 -10.39
CA MET A 128 2.91 26.96 -11.49
C MET A 128 1.72 27.86 -11.14
N ARG A 129 1.58 28.24 -9.85
CA ARG A 129 0.47 29.02 -9.30
C ARG A 129 -0.90 28.36 -9.55
N VAL A 130 -0.94 27.03 -9.48
CA VAL A 130 -2.17 26.24 -9.60
C VAL A 130 -2.59 25.71 -8.23
N LEU A 131 -3.89 25.42 -8.06
CA LEU A 131 -4.39 24.87 -6.82
C LEU A 131 -3.81 23.45 -6.59
N PRO A 132 -3.11 23.17 -5.48
CA PRO A 132 -2.48 21.87 -5.21
C PRO A 132 -3.46 20.72 -4.96
N LEU A 133 -4.67 21.01 -4.49
CA LEU A 133 -5.64 20.02 -4.01
C LEU A 133 -5.88 18.85 -5.00
N PRO A 134 -6.17 19.07 -6.30
CA PRO A 134 -6.45 17.96 -7.22
C PRO A 134 -5.24 17.04 -7.42
N PHE A 135 -4.03 17.59 -7.40
CA PHE A 135 -2.79 16.82 -7.59
C PHE A 135 -2.40 16.03 -6.34
N LEU A 136 -2.72 16.54 -5.15
CA LEU A 136 -2.56 15.80 -3.90
C LEU A 136 -3.56 14.65 -3.81
N LEU A 137 -4.83 14.89 -4.17
CA LEU A 137 -5.83 13.84 -4.28
C LEU A 137 -5.42 12.78 -5.30
N ALA A 138 -4.92 13.21 -6.46
CA ALA A 138 -4.34 12.32 -7.48
C ALA A 138 -3.18 11.48 -6.94
N THR A 139 -2.30 12.07 -6.14
CA THR A 139 -1.17 11.34 -5.54
C THR A 139 -1.67 10.24 -4.62
N ALA A 140 -2.69 10.51 -3.80
CA ALA A 140 -3.29 9.53 -2.90
C ALA A 140 -4.02 8.42 -3.66
N THR A 141 -4.87 8.78 -4.63
CA THR A 141 -5.68 7.80 -5.38
C THR A 141 -4.84 6.95 -6.33
N ALA A 142 -3.94 7.59 -7.07
CA ALA A 142 -3.06 6.92 -8.02
C ALA A 142 -2.03 6.01 -7.33
N SER A 143 -1.52 6.37 -6.14
CA SER A 143 -0.59 5.48 -5.43
C SER A 143 -1.27 4.17 -5.03
N ASN A 144 -2.49 4.21 -4.48
CA ASN A 144 -3.23 2.99 -4.18
C ASN A 144 -3.56 2.20 -5.46
N ILE A 145 -4.05 2.85 -6.52
CA ILE A 145 -4.40 2.17 -7.78
C ILE A 145 -3.19 1.52 -8.44
N GLY A 146 -2.07 2.25 -8.53
CA GLY A 146 -0.84 1.72 -9.11
C GLY A 146 -0.29 0.53 -8.33
N SER A 147 -0.36 0.59 -6.99
CA SER A 147 0.13 -0.48 -6.12
C SER A 147 -0.58 -1.81 -6.29
N VAL A 148 -1.82 -1.82 -6.82
CA VAL A 148 -2.58 -3.04 -7.15
C VAL A 148 -1.84 -3.93 -8.14
N ALA A 149 -1.04 -3.33 -9.03
CA ALA A 149 -0.42 -4.05 -10.15
C ALA A 149 0.56 -5.14 -9.73
N THR A 150 1.20 -5.04 -8.57
CA THR A 150 2.31 -5.93 -8.19
C THR A 150 2.26 -6.37 -6.73
N ILE A 151 3.02 -7.42 -6.43
CA ILE A 151 3.21 -7.94 -5.08
C ILE A 151 3.91 -6.91 -4.18
N THR A 152 4.86 -6.15 -4.72
CA THR A 152 5.67 -5.19 -3.94
C THR A 152 5.05 -3.81 -3.84
N GLY A 153 3.91 -3.58 -4.48
CA GLY A 153 3.29 -2.26 -4.52
C GLY A 153 2.82 -1.78 -3.15
N ASN A 154 2.41 -2.69 -2.26
CA ASN A 154 1.96 -2.35 -0.91
C ASN A 154 2.09 -3.56 0.04
N PRO A 155 2.05 -3.33 1.38
CA PRO A 155 2.23 -4.40 2.36
C PRO A 155 1.18 -5.51 2.30
N GLN A 156 -0.09 -5.19 1.99
CA GLN A 156 -1.15 -6.20 1.90
C GLN A 156 -0.98 -7.13 0.69
N ASN A 157 -0.47 -6.63 -0.44
CA ASN A 157 -0.15 -7.43 -1.61
C ASN A 157 1.07 -8.32 -1.36
N MET A 158 2.03 -7.88 -0.54
CA MET A 158 3.16 -8.71 -0.11
C MET A 158 2.68 -9.94 0.68
N LEU A 159 1.72 -9.74 1.60
CA LEU A 159 1.08 -10.86 2.33
C LEU A 159 0.37 -11.81 1.38
N ILE A 160 -0.42 -11.27 0.45
CA ILE A 160 -1.17 -12.07 -0.51
C ILE A 160 -0.20 -12.86 -1.40
N GLY A 161 0.87 -12.24 -1.89
CA GLY A 161 1.91 -12.93 -2.64
C GLY A 161 2.55 -14.07 -1.85
N SER A 162 2.86 -13.86 -0.57
CA SER A 162 3.46 -14.89 0.30
C SER A 162 2.50 -16.07 0.54
N PHE A 163 1.25 -15.80 0.91
CA PHE A 163 0.28 -16.86 1.26
C PHE A 163 -0.33 -17.57 0.04
N SER A 164 -0.50 -16.87 -1.09
CA SER A 164 -1.08 -17.45 -2.30
C SER A 164 -0.07 -18.25 -3.12
N GLY A 165 1.22 -17.92 -3.03
CA GLY A 165 2.26 -18.46 -3.90
C GLY A 165 2.16 -18.00 -5.36
N ILE A 166 1.29 -17.03 -5.68
CA ILE A 166 1.14 -16.49 -7.03
C ILE A 166 2.45 -15.80 -7.44
N GLY A 167 2.98 -16.18 -8.60
CA GLY A 167 4.22 -15.63 -9.12
C GLY A 167 4.08 -14.15 -9.49
N TYR A 168 5.17 -13.39 -9.40
CA TYR A 168 5.18 -11.94 -9.67
C TYR A 168 4.64 -11.58 -11.07
N ARG A 169 4.99 -12.36 -12.09
CA ARG A 169 4.49 -12.17 -13.47
C ARG A 169 2.99 -12.39 -13.57
N ASP A 170 2.51 -13.44 -12.93
CA ASP A 170 1.11 -13.85 -12.97
C ASP A 170 0.21 -12.83 -12.26
N PHE A 171 0.68 -12.36 -11.10
CA PHE A 171 0.06 -11.25 -10.37
C PHE A 171 -0.04 -9.99 -11.24
N LEU A 172 1.06 -9.59 -11.90
CA LEU A 172 1.08 -8.43 -12.79
C LEU A 172 0.22 -8.61 -14.03
N PHE A 173 0.18 -9.81 -14.60
CA PHE A 173 -0.62 -10.07 -15.79
C PHE A 173 -2.12 -9.86 -15.52
N HIS A 174 -2.59 -10.30 -14.35
CA HIS A 174 -4.00 -10.16 -13.98
C HIS A 174 -4.35 -8.77 -13.44
N LEU A 175 -3.50 -8.17 -12.60
CA LEU A 175 -3.80 -6.92 -11.90
C LEU A 175 -3.17 -5.67 -12.54
N GLY A 176 -2.18 -5.84 -13.42
CA GLY A 176 -1.60 -4.75 -14.20
C GLY A 176 -2.63 -4.03 -15.10
N PRO A 177 -3.49 -4.74 -15.85
CA PRO A 177 -4.59 -4.12 -16.60
C PRO A 177 -5.57 -3.35 -15.70
N VAL A 178 -5.87 -3.89 -14.52
CA VAL A 178 -6.73 -3.23 -13.52
C VAL A 178 -6.12 -1.92 -13.04
N ALA A 179 -4.82 -1.91 -12.74
CA ALA A 179 -4.11 -0.69 -12.37
C ALA A 179 -4.05 0.31 -13.53
N ALA A 180 -3.70 -0.13 -14.74
CA ALA A 180 -3.57 0.75 -15.90
C ALA A 180 -4.89 1.44 -16.25
N VAL A 181 -5.99 0.69 -16.34
CA VAL A 181 -7.32 1.27 -16.57
C VAL A 181 -7.75 2.09 -15.36
N GLY A 182 -7.42 1.67 -14.15
CA GLY A 182 -7.72 2.42 -12.94
C GLY A 182 -7.08 3.81 -12.92
N LEU A 183 -5.83 3.94 -13.37
CA LEU A 183 -5.15 5.25 -13.46
C LEU A 183 -5.83 6.16 -14.52
N VAL A 184 -6.34 5.58 -15.60
CA VAL A 184 -7.12 6.33 -16.60
C VAL A 184 -8.46 6.78 -16.02
N LEU A 185 -9.14 5.92 -15.26
CA LEU A 185 -10.40 6.25 -14.58
C LEU A 185 -10.19 7.35 -13.52
N ASP A 186 -9.10 7.26 -12.75
CA ASP A 186 -8.70 8.27 -11.77
C ASP A 186 -8.47 9.63 -12.43
N TRP A 187 -7.71 9.65 -13.53
CA TRP A 187 -7.51 10.85 -14.33
C TRP A 187 -8.85 11.41 -14.84
N ALA A 188 -9.72 10.58 -15.39
CA ALA A 188 -11.01 11.01 -15.94
C ALA A 188 -11.89 11.65 -14.86
N VAL A 189 -11.96 11.05 -13.67
CA VAL A 189 -12.75 11.56 -12.54
C VAL A 189 -12.18 12.89 -12.03
N LEU A 190 -10.88 12.95 -11.77
CA LEU A 190 -10.23 14.18 -11.27
C LEU A 190 -10.29 15.32 -12.28
N HIS A 191 -10.08 15.02 -13.57
CA HIS A 191 -10.20 15.99 -14.65
C HIS A 191 -11.62 16.56 -14.71
N TRP A 192 -12.63 15.70 -14.62
CA TRP A 192 -14.05 16.10 -14.64
C TRP A 192 -14.45 16.92 -13.41
N LEU A 193 -13.92 16.61 -12.22
CA LEU A 193 -14.26 17.30 -10.98
C LEU A 193 -13.58 18.67 -10.83
N TYR A 194 -12.33 18.81 -11.27
CA TYR A 194 -11.48 19.95 -10.89
C TYR A 194 -10.89 20.76 -12.04
N LEU A 195 -10.74 20.20 -13.25
CA LEU A 195 -9.97 20.83 -14.33
C LEU A 195 -10.81 21.13 -15.58
N ARG A 196 -12.12 21.41 -15.38
CA ARG A 196 -13.02 21.83 -16.45
C ARG A 196 -12.75 23.26 -16.97
N GLU A 197 -12.05 24.07 -16.20
CA GLU A 197 -11.69 25.44 -16.59
C GLU A 197 -10.25 25.51 -17.12
N PRO A 198 -9.99 26.17 -18.25
CA PRO A 198 -8.64 26.29 -18.80
C PRO A 198 -7.74 27.08 -17.84
N SER A 199 -6.71 26.42 -17.32
CA SER A 199 -5.66 27.09 -16.54
C SER A 199 -4.79 27.92 -17.47
N ALA A 200 -4.41 29.12 -17.04
CA ALA A 200 -3.51 29.99 -17.79
C ALA A 200 -2.18 29.29 -18.07
N ASP A 201 -1.61 29.50 -19.28
CA ASP A 201 -0.31 28.97 -19.67
C ASP A 201 0.81 29.67 -18.89
N THR A 202 1.15 29.15 -17.71
CA THR A 202 2.37 29.50 -16.98
C THR A 202 3.41 28.41 -17.21
N LEU A 203 4.45 28.74 -17.97
CA LEU A 203 5.65 27.90 -18.06
C LEU A 203 6.47 28.03 -16.78
N VAL A 204 7.02 26.93 -16.30
CA VAL A 204 7.94 26.89 -15.16
C VAL A 204 9.32 27.36 -15.64
N ASP A 205 9.79 28.52 -15.19
CA ASP A 205 11.08 29.09 -15.64
C ASP A 205 12.21 28.99 -14.60
N GLU A 206 11.97 28.36 -13.44
CA GLU A 206 13.02 28.15 -12.43
C GLU A 206 13.44 26.68 -12.34
N ALA A 207 14.72 26.43 -12.58
CA ALA A 207 15.37 25.14 -12.34
C ALA A 207 15.17 24.72 -10.87
N ILE A 208 14.95 23.43 -10.62
CA ILE A 208 15.05 22.89 -9.27
C ILE A 208 16.55 22.71 -9.03
N PRO A 209 17.16 23.28 -7.96
CA PRO A 209 18.53 22.94 -7.63
C PRO A 209 18.54 21.49 -7.18
N ALA A 210 19.15 20.61 -7.95
CA ALA A 210 19.32 19.22 -7.55
C ALA A 210 20.77 19.02 -7.07
N PRO A 211 21.01 18.84 -5.77
CA PRO A 211 22.28 18.31 -5.29
C PRO A 211 22.28 16.80 -5.56
N VAL A 212 22.52 16.40 -6.81
CA VAL A 212 22.56 14.96 -7.15
C VAL A 212 23.97 14.45 -6.98
N GLU A 213 24.19 13.61 -5.98
CA GLU A 213 25.35 12.72 -5.97
C GLU A 213 25.16 11.61 -7.01
N ARG A 214 25.44 11.96 -8.28
CA ARG A 214 25.23 11.12 -9.47
C ARG A 214 25.81 9.69 -9.35
N PRO A 215 26.96 9.44 -8.70
CA PRO A 215 27.49 8.08 -8.58
C PRO A 215 26.62 7.17 -7.71
N GLN A 216 26.12 7.69 -6.58
CA GLN A 216 25.37 6.89 -5.62
C GLN A 216 23.96 6.59 -6.13
N MET A 217 23.30 7.60 -6.71
CA MET A 217 22.01 7.41 -7.38
C MET A 217 22.09 6.32 -8.47
N ARG A 218 23.18 6.26 -9.24
CA ARG A 218 23.39 5.22 -10.26
C ARG A 218 23.54 3.83 -9.64
N LYS A 219 24.28 3.70 -8.53
CA LYS A 219 24.40 2.42 -7.80
C LYS A 219 23.03 1.96 -7.32
N THR A 220 22.27 2.83 -6.68
CA THR A 220 20.97 2.48 -6.09
C THR A 220 19.94 2.14 -7.16
N ALA A 221 19.86 2.94 -8.23
CA ALA A 221 18.99 2.64 -9.37
C ALA A 221 19.36 1.33 -10.07
N PHE A 222 20.67 1.03 -10.18
CA PHE A 222 21.13 -0.25 -10.77
C PHE A 222 20.75 -1.45 -9.90
N VAL A 223 20.98 -1.38 -8.58
CA VAL A 223 20.59 -2.44 -7.66
C VAL A 223 19.07 -2.64 -7.69
N MET A 224 18.29 -1.57 -7.68
CA MET A 224 16.84 -1.67 -7.81
C MET A 224 16.43 -2.34 -9.13
N ALA A 225 17.02 -1.94 -10.26
CA ALA A 225 16.73 -2.57 -11.54
C ALA A 225 17.03 -4.07 -11.55
N LEU A 226 18.12 -4.51 -10.88
CA LEU A 226 18.42 -5.93 -10.71
C LEU A 226 17.41 -6.64 -9.81
N VAL A 227 16.98 -6.02 -8.71
CA VAL A 227 15.96 -6.59 -7.82
C VAL A 227 14.64 -6.77 -8.56
N VAL A 228 14.19 -5.74 -9.30
CA VAL A 228 12.97 -5.82 -10.13
C VAL A 228 13.13 -6.90 -11.20
N ALA A 229 14.27 -6.96 -11.90
CA ALA A 229 14.53 -8.00 -12.88
C ALA A 229 14.51 -9.41 -12.25
N ALA A 230 14.99 -9.58 -11.03
CA ALA A 230 14.93 -10.84 -10.29
C ALA A 230 13.49 -11.25 -9.93
N PHE A 231 12.63 -10.30 -9.54
CA PHE A 231 11.19 -10.56 -9.34
C PHE A 231 10.56 -11.11 -10.62
N PHE A 232 10.85 -10.45 -11.75
CA PHE A 232 10.40 -10.93 -13.05
C PHE A 232 11.06 -12.25 -13.44
N ALA A 233 12.27 -12.57 -13.00
CA ALA A 233 12.89 -13.88 -13.26
C ALA A 233 12.27 -15.02 -12.42
N GLY A 234 11.38 -14.73 -11.48
CA GLY A 234 10.76 -15.71 -10.59
C GLY A 234 11.56 -16.00 -9.32
N VAL A 235 12.59 -15.20 -9.02
CA VAL A 235 13.30 -15.27 -7.74
C VAL A 235 12.35 -14.83 -6.63
N PRO A 236 12.31 -15.52 -5.46
CA PRO A 236 11.46 -15.12 -4.35
C PRO A 236 11.69 -13.65 -3.97
N PRO A 237 10.64 -12.80 -3.95
CA PRO A 237 10.81 -11.36 -3.75
C PRO A 237 11.63 -11.03 -2.52
N ALA A 238 11.32 -11.67 -1.39
CA ALA A 238 12.02 -11.49 -0.11
C ALA A 238 13.54 -11.71 -0.22
N LEU A 239 13.97 -12.76 -0.92
CA LEU A 239 15.39 -13.06 -1.10
C LEU A 239 16.07 -12.03 -2.00
N SER A 240 15.48 -11.73 -3.15
CA SER A 240 16.04 -10.73 -4.08
C SER A 240 16.14 -9.34 -3.47
N SER A 241 15.11 -8.90 -2.74
CA SER A 241 15.13 -7.61 -2.05
C SER A 241 16.16 -7.61 -0.92
N ALA A 242 16.29 -8.70 -0.15
CA ALA A 242 17.26 -8.78 0.94
C ALA A 242 18.71 -8.69 0.42
N VAL A 243 19.01 -9.39 -0.68
CA VAL A 243 20.32 -9.28 -1.36
C VAL A 243 20.55 -7.85 -1.85
N GLY A 244 19.53 -7.23 -2.48
CA GLY A 244 19.61 -5.84 -2.92
C GLY A 244 19.89 -4.87 -1.77
N ALA A 245 19.12 -4.97 -0.68
CA ALA A 245 19.31 -4.15 0.52
C ALA A 245 20.70 -4.34 1.13
N ALA A 246 21.20 -5.59 1.22
CA ALA A 246 22.54 -5.88 1.70
C ALA A 246 23.63 -5.22 0.83
N VAL A 247 23.50 -5.25 -0.50
CA VAL A 247 24.44 -4.58 -1.40
C VAL A 247 24.41 -3.05 -1.24
N LEU A 248 23.25 -2.46 -0.93
CA LEU A 248 23.13 -1.02 -0.68
C LEU A 248 23.79 -0.61 0.64
N LEU A 249 23.67 -1.44 1.68
CA LEU A 249 24.34 -1.24 2.96
C LEU A 249 25.88 -1.29 2.85
N ILE A 250 26.42 -2.01 1.87
CA ILE A 250 27.86 -2.01 1.57
C ILE A 250 28.22 -0.73 0.80
N GLY A 251 28.40 0.36 1.53
CA GLY A 251 28.75 1.68 0.99
C GLY A 251 29.78 2.42 1.85
N ARG A 252 30.35 3.49 1.30
CA ARG A 252 31.25 4.40 2.02
C ARG A 252 30.65 5.79 2.23
N THR A 253 29.46 6.05 1.71
CA THR A 253 28.89 7.39 1.55
C THR A 253 27.69 7.66 2.44
N LEU A 254 26.75 6.71 2.55
CA LEU A 254 25.64 6.81 3.51
C LEU A 254 25.97 6.05 4.79
N GLU A 255 25.70 6.68 5.93
CA GLU A 255 25.77 6.01 7.21
C GLU A 255 24.60 5.02 7.34
N PRO A 256 24.83 3.77 7.79
CA PRO A 256 23.74 2.80 7.96
C PRO A 256 22.61 3.30 8.89
N ARG A 257 22.94 4.18 9.84
CA ARG A 257 21.97 4.76 10.78
C ARG A 257 20.90 5.60 10.06
N GLU A 258 21.31 6.46 9.14
CA GLU A 258 20.38 7.26 8.34
C GLU A 258 19.41 6.35 7.57
N LEU A 259 19.90 5.21 7.08
CA LEU A 259 19.05 4.25 6.38
C LEU A 259 18.09 3.52 7.32
N TYR A 260 18.50 3.24 8.56
CA TYR A 260 17.63 2.62 9.56
C TYR A 260 16.54 3.56 10.06
N ASP A 261 16.78 4.87 10.03
CA ASP A 261 15.80 5.89 10.39
C ASP A 261 14.69 6.04 9.33
N GLU A 262 14.96 5.65 8.08
CA GLU A 262 13.95 5.57 7.00
C GLU A 262 13.04 4.34 7.11
N VAL A 263 13.35 3.37 7.98
CA VAL A 263 12.55 2.15 8.15
C VAL A 263 11.36 2.42 9.07
N ASP A 264 10.15 2.03 8.64
CA ASP A 264 8.98 2.04 9.50
C ASP A 264 8.99 0.82 10.45
N TRP A 265 9.67 0.99 11.57
CA TRP A 265 9.72 -0.01 12.64
C TRP A 265 8.33 -0.29 13.25
N GLY A 266 7.45 0.72 13.28
CA GLY A 266 6.09 0.57 13.77
C GLY A 266 5.29 -0.42 12.91
N LEU A 267 5.44 -0.34 11.59
CA LEU A 267 4.80 -1.27 10.66
C LEU A 267 5.33 -2.71 10.82
N LEU A 268 6.64 -2.89 10.98
CA LEU A 268 7.22 -4.23 11.19
C LEU A 268 6.69 -4.88 12.49
N VAL A 269 6.67 -4.12 13.57
CA VAL A 269 6.15 -4.59 14.86
C VAL A 269 4.65 -4.85 14.80
N PHE A 270 3.90 -4.01 14.07
CA PHE A 270 2.48 -4.22 13.81
C PHE A 270 2.22 -5.56 13.09
N PHE A 271 2.99 -5.89 12.05
CA PHE A 271 2.86 -7.16 11.32
C PHE A 271 3.14 -8.36 12.21
N ILE A 272 4.24 -8.32 12.99
CA ILE A 272 4.58 -9.39 13.93
C ILE A 272 3.45 -9.58 14.95
N GLY A 273 2.94 -8.49 15.54
CA GLY A 273 1.84 -8.57 16.48
C GLY A 273 0.55 -9.10 15.86
N LEU A 274 0.21 -8.64 14.65
CA LEU A 274 -0.95 -9.11 13.89
C LEU A 274 -0.87 -10.61 13.56
N PHE A 275 0.31 -11.10 13.13
CA PHE A 275 0.53 -12.52 12.88
C PHE A 275 0.28 -13.37 14.13
N LEU A 276 0.76 -12.92 15.28
CA LEU A 276 0.56 -13.63 16.55
C LEU A 276 -0.91 -13.61 17.00
N ILE A 277 -1.61 -12.49 16.80
CA ILE A 277 -3.05 -12.37 17.11
C ILE A 277 -3.87 -13.31 16.19
N VAL A 278 -3.60 -13.28 14.89
CA VAL A 278 -4.35 -14.08 13.90
C VAL A 278 -4.02 -15.57 14.04
N GLY A 279 -2.74 -15.93 14.19
CA GLY A 279 -2.32 -17.31 14.43
C GLY A 279 -2.87 -17.87 15.75
N GLY A 280 -2.92 -17.05 16.81
CA GLY A 280 -3.59 -17.40 18.06
C GLY A 280 -5.10 -17.61 17.89
N ALA A 281 -5.75 -16.80 17.04
CA ALA A 281 -7.17 -16.95 16.72
C ALA A 281 -7.46 -18.21 15.89
N GLU A 282 -6.58 -18.54 14.94
CA GLU A 282 -6.62 -19.78 14.16
C GLU A 282 -6.51 -21.00 15.07
N LYS A 283 -5.49 -21.03 15.94
CA LYS A 283 -5.31 -22.12 16.92
C LYS A 283 -6.50 -22.25 17.88
N ALA A 284 -7.19 -21.16 18.18
CA ALA A 284 -8.38 -21.15 19.03
C ALA A 284 -9.69 -21.52 18.29
N GLY A 285 -9.64 -21.84 16.99
CA GLY A 285 -10.82 -22.22 16.20
C GLY A 285 -11.76 -21.06 15.85
N ILE A 286 -11.28 -19.81 15.96
CA ILE A 286 -12.09 -18.63 15.61
C ILE A 286 -12.30 -18.55 14.09
N THR A 287 -11.28 -18.89 13.32
CA THR A 287 -11.33 -18.91 11.84
C THR A 287 -12.28 -19.96 11.31
N ASP A 288 -12.41 -21.13 11.96
CA ASP A 288 -13.36 -22.17 11.54
C ASP A 288 -14.80 -21.67 11.59
N ARG A 289 -15.14 -20.89 12.62
CA ARG A 289 -16.46 -20.25 12.75
C ARG A 289 -16.69 -19.17 11.69
N LEU A 290 -15.65 -18.41 11.35
CA LEU A 290 -15.70 -17.42 10.27
C LEU A 290 -16.00 -18.11 8.93
N ILE A 291 -15.35 -19.26 8.68
CA ILE A 291 -15.55 -20.07 7.46
C ILE A 291 -16.97 -20.66 7.43
N GLU A 292 -17.48 -21.17 8.56
CA GLU A 292 -18.85 -21.69 8.65
C GLU A 292 -19.88 -20.59 8.39
N PHE A 293 -19.72 -19.42 9.00
CA PHE A 293 -20.55 -18.25 8.74
C PHE A 293 -20.50 -17.84 7.27
N ALA A 294 -19.31 -17.76 6.68
CA ALA A 294 -19.15 -17.40 5.27
C ALA A 294 -19.81 -18.39 4.31
N ARG A 295 -19.76 -19.69 4.62
CA ARG A 295 -20.47 -20.73 3.85
C ARG A 295 -21.98 -20.61 3.97
N HIS A 296 -22.49 -20.36 5.17
CA HIS A 296 -23.94 -20.20 5.41
C HIS A 296 -24.55 -19.07 4.59
N TRP A 297 -23.82 -17.95 4.45
CA TRP A 297 -24.25 -16.78 3.68
C TRP A 297 -23.80 -16.81 2.21
N ASN A 298 -23.17 -17.90 1.77
CA ASN A 298 -22.65 -18.08 0.42
C ASN A 298 -21.75 -16.91 -0.04
N LEU A 299 -20.87 -16.46 0.87
CA LEU A 299 -19.94 -15.35 0.65
C LEU A 299 -18.80 -15.71 -0.32
N GLN A 300 -18.77 -16.95 -0.79
CA GLN A 300 -17.77 -17.51 -1.71
C GLN A 300 -18.05 -17.16 -3.19
N HIS A 301 -19.09 -16.36 -3.46
CA HIS A 301 -19.27 -15.73 -4.75
C HIS A 301 -18.33 -14.54 -4.92
N THR A 302 -17.72 -14.43 -6.10
CA THR A 302 -16.77 -13.35 -6.43
C THR A 302 -17.34 -11.97 -6.16
N THR A 303 -18.60 -11.71 -6.51
CA THR A 303 -19.26 -10.41 -6.26
C THR A 303 -19.39 -10.10 -4.76
N SER A 304 -19.93 -11.04 -3.98
CA SER A 304 -20.08 -10.88 -2.53
C SER A 304 -18.72 -10.67 -1.86
N PHE A 305 -17.72 -11.44 -2.28
CA PHE A 305 -16.37 -11.36 -1.73
C PHE A 305 -15.70 -10.02 -2.04
N THR A 306 -15.86 -9.47 -3.25
CA THR A 306 -15.36 -8.13 -3.59
C THR A 306 -15.98 -7.06 -2.69
N VAL A 307 -17.31 -7.08 -2.51
CA VAL A 307 -18.03 -6.07 -1.69
C VAL A 307 -17.62 -6.17 -0.22
N ILE A 308 -17.56 -7.40 0.33
CA ILE A 308 -17.16 -7.63 1.72
C ILE A 308 -15.70 -7.23 1.94
N THR A 309 -14.81 -7.58 1.03
CA THR A 309 -13.40 -7.18 1.12
C THR A 309 -13.27 -5.66 1.12
N ALA A 310 -13.94 -4.97 0.20
CA ALA A 310 -13.88 -3.50 0.13
C ALA A 310 -14.44 -2.82 1.38
N GLY A 311 -15.55 -3.35 1.93
CA GLY A 311 -16.14 -2.85 3.18
C GLY A 311 -15.24 -3.09 4.39
N LEU A 312 -14.78 -4.33 4.58
CA LEU A 312 -13.91 -4.68 5.71
C LEU A 312 -12.57 -3.98 5.64
N SER A 313 -12.01 -3.76 4.45
CA SER A 313 -10.75 -3.04 4.27
C SER A 313 -10.86 -1.57 4.68
N ASN A 314 -11.99 -0.91 4.42
CA ASN A 314 -12.23 0.46 4.92
C ASN A 314 -12.46 0.52 6.42
N VAL A 315 -13.05 -0.52 7.00
CA VAL A 315 -13.29 -0.57 8.45
C VAL A 315 -11.99 -0.91 9.16
N LEU A 316 -11.38 -2.05 8.87
CA LEU A 316 -10.26 -2.64 9.61
C LEU A 316 -8.87 -2.19 9.13
N SER A 317 -8.79 -1.47 8.02
CA SER A 317 -7.58 -1.27 7.19
C SER A 317 -7.22 -2.48 6.35
N ASN A 318 -6.44 -2.23 5.28
CA ASN A 318 -6.09 -3.23 4.27
C ASN A 318 -5.44 -4.49 4.83
N VAL A 319 -4.41 -4.34 5.67
CA VAL A 319 -3.62 -5.47 6.17
C VAL A 319 -4.42 -6.39 7.14
N PRO A 320 -5.09 -5.88 8.19
CA PRO A 320 -5.95 -6.72 9.04
C PRO A 320 -7.10 -7.38 8.29
N ALA A 321 -7.68 -6.71 7.28
CA ALA A 321 -8.74 -7.27 6.45
C ALA A 321 -8.25 -8.47 5.64
N VAL A 322 -7.08 -8.36 5.00
CA VAL A 322 -6.44 -9.48 4.29
C VAL A 322 -6.17 -10.65 5.22
N MET A 323 -5.61 -10.38 6.40
CA MET A 323 -5.31 -11.42 7.39
C MET A 323 -6.56 -12.12 7.92
N LEU A 324 -7.69 -11.41 8.01
CA LEU A 324 -8.97 -12.00 8.41
C LEU A 324 -9.58 -12.87 7.30
N LEU A 325 -9.51 -12.41 6.05
CA LEU A 325 -10.19 -13.01 4.91
C LEU A 325 -9.41 -14.14 4.25
N LYS A 326 -8.08 -14.22 4.44
CA LYS A 326 -7.22 -15.25 3.82
C LYS A 326 -7.72 -16.66 4.07
N SER A 327 -8.23 -16.94 5.27
CA SER A 327 -8.65 -18.27 5.68
C SER A 327 -9.94 -18.73 4.99
N LEU A 328 -10.68 -17.82 4.35
CA LEU A 328 -11.86 -18.16 3.55
C LEU A 328 -11.50 -18.67 2.14
N ILE A 329 -10.34 -18.28 1.61
CA ILE A 329 -9.95 -18.48 0.22
C ILE A 329 -9.86 -19.96 -0.21
N PRO A 330 -9.30 -20.88 0.60
CA PRO A 330 -9.23 -22.30 0.24
C PRO A 330 -10.59 -22.95 -0.03
N GLY A 331 -11.69 -22.35 0.47
CA GLY A 331 -13.05 -22.84 0.23
C GLY A 331 -13.69 -22.37 -1.07
N PHE A 332 -13.04 -21.52 -1.87
CA PHE A 332 -13.56 -21.04 -3.15
C PHE A 332 -13.34 -22.08 -4.26
N ALA A 333 -14.24 -22.10 -5.25
CA ALA A 333 -14.09 -22.95 -6.43
C ALA A 333 -12.81 -22.63 -7.24
N ASP A 334 -12.42 -21.36 -7.23
CA ASP A 334 -11.17 -20.86 -7.81
C ASP A 334 -10.43 -19.99 -6.78
N PRO A 335 -9.55 -20.60 -5.97
CA PRO A 335 -8.75 -19.88 -4.98
C PRO A 335 -7.80 -18.85 -5.59
N HIS A 336 -7.31 -19.07 -6.82
CA HIS A 336 -6.38 -18.16 -7.49
C HIS A 336 -7.05 -16.82 -7.79
N THR A 337 -8.22 -16.84 -8.44
CA THR A 337 -9.01 -15.61 -8.66
C THR A 337 -9.44 -14.97 -7.34
N ALA A 338 -9.77 -15.76 -6.31
CA ALA A 338 -10.14 -15.22 -5.00
C ALA A 338 -8.99 -14.43 -4.34
N TRP A 339 -7.74 -14.90 -4.45
CA TRP A 339 -6.57 -14.15 -3.99
C TRP A 339 -6.37 -12.84 -4.75
N LEU A 340 -6.54 -12.85 -6.08
CA LEU A 340 -6.44 -11.65 -6.90
C LEU A 340 -7.56 -10.64 -6.57
N ILE A 341 -8.79 -11.12 -6.33
CA ILE A 341 -9.90 -10.28 -5.87
C ILE A 341 -9.59 -9.69 -4.49
N LEU A 342 -9.03 -10.48 -3.57
CA LEU A 342 -8.65 -9.98 -2.24
C LEU A 342 -7.65 -8.83 -2.39
N ALA A 343 -6.59 -9.00 -3.18
CA ALA A 343 -5.55 -7.98 -3.41
C ALA A 343 -6.11 -6.70 -4.03
N MET A 344 -6.90 -6.87 -5.09
CA MET A 344 -7.54 -5.78 -5.80
C MET A 344 -8.51 -5.02 -4.90
N ALA A 345 -9.44 -5.72 -4.27
CA ALA A 345 -10.51 -5.10 -3.50
C ALA A 345 -9.98 -4.46 -2.20
N SER A 346 -9.04 -5.09 -1.51
CA SER A 346 -8.45 -4.49 -0.30
C SER A 346 -7.67 -3.22 -0.63
N THR A 347 -6.99 -3.19 -1.77
CA THR A 347 -6.14 -2.04 -2.14
C THR A 347 -6.96 -0.89 -2.73
N LEU A 348 -7.83 -1.16 -3.72
CA LEU A 348 -8.63 -0.11 -4.38
C LEU A 348 -9.65 0.53 -3.44
N SER A 349 -10.22 -0.24 -2.52
CA SER A 349 -11.16 0.28 -1.54
C SER A 349 -10.53 1.30 -0.59
N GLY A 350 -9.21 1.26 -0.42
CA GLY A 350 -8.47 2.25 0.36
C GLY A 350 -8.68 3.68 -0.13
N ASN A 351 -9.06 3.90 -1.39
CA ASN A 351 -9.36 5.23 -1.93
C ASN A 351 -10.71 5.80 -1.49
N LEU A 352 -11.58 5.02 -0.85
CA LEU A 352 -12.92 5.48 -0.49
C LEU A 352 -12.88 6.55 0.60
N THR A 353 -12.00 6.40 1.58
CA THR A 353 -11.89 7.28 2.74
C THR A 353 -10.43 7.60 3.07
N ILE A 354 -10.20 8.71 3.78
CA ILE A 354 -8.85 9.09 4.24
C ILE A 354 -8.25 7.99 5.12
N THR A 355 -9.05 7.37 5.98
CA THR A 355 -8.60 6.32 6.91
C THR A 355 -8.48 4.94 6.25
N GLY A 356 -8.99 4.78 5.03
CA GLY A 356 -9.01 3.52 4.30
C GLY A 356 -7.62 3.04 3.87
N SER A 357 -6.65 3.94 3.75
CA SER A 357 -5.25 3.59 3.43
C SER A 357 -4.27 4.50 4.18
N VAL A 358 -3.12 3.94 4.58
CA VAL A 358 -2.05 4.71 5.23
C VAL A 358 -1.49 5.76 4.26
N ALA A 359 -1.33 5.42 2.98
CA ALA A 359 -0.98 6.36 1.92
C ALA A 359 -1.85 7.64 1.91
N ASN A 360 -3.16 7.51 2.13
CA ASN A 360 -4.06 8.68 2.15
C ASN A 360 -3.79 9.57 3.36
N ILE A 361 -3.60 8.96 4.54
CA ILE A 361 -3.25 9.66 5.77
C ILE A 361 -1.93 10.40 5.58
N ILE A 362 -0.91 9.74 5.03
CA ILE A 362 0.40 10.33 4.72
C ILE A 362 0.22 11.57 3.83
N VAL A 363 -0.57 11.48 2.76
CA VAL A 363 -0.82 12.64 1.88
C VAL A 363 -1.48 13.80 2.64
N VAL A 364 -2.50 13.52 3.44
CA VAL A 364 -3.21 14.54 4.22
C VAL A 364 -2.28 15.19 5.25
N GLU A 365 -1.51 14.40 6.00
CA GLU A 365 -0.62 14.89 7.04
C GLU A 365 0.56 15.67 6.47
N ARG A 366 1.17 15.16 5.39
CA ARG A 366 2.31 15.79 4.73
C ARG A 366 1.91 17.07 4.01
N ALA A 367 0.67 17.16 3.51
CA ALA A 367 0.15 18.37 2.89
C ALA A 367 -0.33 19.44 3.88
N ARG A 368 -0.63 19.06 5.12
CA ARG A 368 -1.26 19.92 6.14
C ARG A 368 -0.62 21.30 6.35
N PRO A 369 0.72 21.49 6.28
CA PRO A 369 1.33 22.81 6.40
C PRO A 369 0.94 23.79 5.30
N ASP A 370 0.58 23.28 4.12
CA ASP A 370 0.27 24.07 2.92
C ASP A 370 -1.21 24.04 2.55
N VAL A 371 -1.87 22.90 2.75
CA VAL A 371 -3.23 22.61 2.26
C VAL A 371 -3.93 21.69 3.25
N THR A 372 -5.15 22.06 3.65
CA THR A 372 -6.01 21.17 4.44
C THR A 372 -6.90 20.35 3.50
N ILE A 373 -6.70 19.04 3.49
CA ILE A 373 -7.57 18.09 2.77
C ILE A 373 -8.60 17.55 3.78
N GLY A 374 -9.86 17.92 3.61
CA GLY A 374 -10.93 17.42 4.45
C GLY A 374 -11.50 16.08 3.97
N PHE A 375 -12.29 15.45 4.85
CA PHE A 375 -12.97 14.19 4.54
C PHE A 375 -13.87 14.30 3.31
N ARG A 376 -14.60 15.42 3.16
CA ARG A 376 -15.55 15.63 2.08
C ARG A 376 -14.84 15.74 0.73
N GLU A 377 -13.74 16.48 0.66
CA GLU A 377 -12.93 16.66 -0.54
C GLU A 377 -12.36 15.32 -1.01
N HIS A 378 -11.80 14.55 -0.08
CA HIS A 378 -11.29 13.23 -0.38
C HIS A 378 -12.41 12.28 -0.80
N PHE A 379 -13.49 12.16 -0.04
CA PHE A 379 -14.60 11.25 -0.33
C PHE A 379 -15.28 11.57 -1.67
N ARG A 380 -15.42 12.85 -2.04
CA ARG A 380 -16.00 13.28 -3.32
C ARG A 380 -15.22 12.75 -4.53
N THR A 381 -13.91 12.59 -4.40
CA THR A 381 -13.04 12.02 -5.44
C THR A 381 -12.90 10.51 -5.27
N GLY A 382 -12.66 10.06 -4.05
CA GLY A 382 -12.42 8.69 -3.67
C GLY A 382 -13.58 7.75 -3.95
N PHE A 383 -14.82 8.17 -3.67
CA PHE A 383 -16.02 7.36 -3.91
C PHE A 383 -16.18 6.96 -5.39
N PRO A 384 -16.25 7.90 -6.36
CA PRO A 384 -16.41 7.53 -7.76
C PRO A 384 -15.21 6.74 -8.31
N VAL A 385 -13.98 7.09 -7.91
CA VAL A 385 -12.77 6.35 -8.32
C VAL A 385 -12.80 4.92 -7.80
N THR A 386 -13.09 4.73 -6.51
CA THR A 386 -13.17 3.40 -5.89
C THR A 386 -14.25 2.55 -6.55
N LEU A 387 -15.44 3.12 -6.75
CA LEU A 387 -16.54 2.39 -7.37
C LEU A 387 -16.20 1.98 -8.81
N ALA A 388 -15.68 2.90 -9.61
CA ALA A 388 -15.33 2.62 -11.01
C ALA A 388 -14.21 1.58 -11.13
N THR A 389 -13.16 1.69 -10.31
CA THR A 389 -12.01 0.77 -10.33
C THR A 389 -12.38 -0.61 -9.80
N LEU A 390 -13.18 -0.71 -8.73
CA LEU A 390 -13.66 -2.00 -8.22
C LEU A 390 -14.59 -2.70 -9.21
N LEU A 391 -15.51 -1.96 -9.85
CA LEU A 391 -16.41 -2.52 -10.86
C LEU A 391 -15.63 -3.04 -12.07
N PHE A 392 -14.68 -2.25 -12.58
CA PHE A 392 -13.83 -2.69 -13.69
C PHE A 392 -13.02 -3.92 -13.32
N GLY A 393 -12.34 -3.90 -12.16
CA GLY A 393 -11.49 -4.99 -11.73
C GLY A 393 -12.28 -6.28 -11.44
N TRP A 394 -13.47 -6.18 -10.83
CA TRP A 394 -14.39 -7.31 -10.67
C TRP A 394 -14.82 -7.89 -12.02
N ALA A 395 -15.21 -7.05 -12.99
CA ALA A 395 -15.58 -7.50 -14.32
C ALA A 395 -14.39 -8.15 -15.04
N TRP A 396 -13.19 -7.56 -14.95
CA TRP A 396 -11.98 -8.08 -15.55
C TRP A 396 -11.63 -9.47 -15.01
N LEU A 397 -11.54 -9.64 -13.68
CA LEU A 397 -11.17 -10.92 -13.05
C LEU A 397 -12.27 -12.00 -13.18
N THR A 398 -13.51 -11.62 -13.48
CA THR A 398 -14.57 -12.61 -13.77
C THR A 398 -14.57 -13.06 -15.23
N LEU A 399 -14.08 -12.21 -16.15
CA LEU A 399 -14.01 -12.49 -17.58
C LEU A 399 -12.72 -13.20 -18.01
N VAL A 400 -11.60 -12.90 -17.35
CA VAL A 400 -10.25 -13.39 -17.72
C VAL A 400 -9.88 -14.69 -16.96
N ARG A 401 -10.88 -15.41 -16.44
CA ARG A 401 -10.71 -16.68 -15.73
C ARG A 401 -10.02 -17.76 -16.56
#